data_AF-X1VSR9-F1
#
_entry.id   AF-X1VSR9-F1
#
_cell.length_a   1.000
_cell.length_b   1.000
_cell.length_c   1.000
_cell.angle_alpha   90.00
_cell.angle_beta   90.00
_cell.angle_gamma   90.00
#
_symmetry.space_group_name_H-M   'P 1'
#
loop_
_entity.id
_entity.type
_entity.pdbx_description
1 polymer ?
#
loop_
_entity_poly.entity_id
_entity_poly.type
_entity_poly.pdbx_seq_one_letter_code
_entity_poly.pdbx_strand_id
1 'polypeptide(L)'
;LTSIIMKKKVIVLSLGGSLIIPKDINIKFLREFRKVLNKNTKKYKFVVVCGGGSTAREYIGGLEKENIKNKTFHQGLLGISTTRLNARFMTYFLGEDTNKGIPHDMGEVKSMLRIYDLVFCGALRYAKDETSDGTSAKLANYFKTTFINLTDVKGLYNKNPKKYKDAKFIKKISWKDFHKMATAQGFKQGRIQA
;
A
#
# COMPACT_ATOMS: atom_id res chain seq x y z
N LEU A 1 -35.77 -16.88 -11.62
CA LEU A 1 -34.39 -17.24 -11.24
C LEU A 1 -33.76 -16.08 -10.48
N THR A 2 -33.99 -16.01 -9.17
CA THR A 2 -33.43 -14.97 -8.31
C THR A 2 -31.95 -15.28 -8.13
N SER A 3 -31.07 -14.61 -8.88
CA SER A 3 -29.63 -14.69 -8.65
C SER A 3 -29.36 -14.21 -7.24
N ILE A 4 -29.01 -15.13 -6.34
CA ILE A 4 -28.46 -14.79 -5.03
C ILE A 4 -27.13 -14.11 -5.32
N ILE A 5 -27.11 -12.77 -5.32
CA ILE A 5 -25.87 -12.00 -5.43
C ILE A 5 -25.06 -12.31 -4.17
N MET A 6 -24.14 -13.26 -4.25
CA MET A 6 -23.22 -13.54 -3.16
C MET A 6 -22.40 -12.27 -2.87
N LYS A 7 -22.46 -11.82 -1.61
CA LYS A 7 -21.73 -10.64 -1.16
C LYS A 7 -20.22 -10.90 -1.26
N LYS A 8 -19.54 -10.20 -2.16
CA LYS A 8 -18.08 -10.27 -2.33
C LYS A 8 -17.36 -9.85 -1.05
N LYS A 9 -16.30 -10.56 -0.70
CA LYS A 9 -15.46 -10.22 0.47
C LYS A 9 -14.46 -9.13 0.08
N VAL A 10 -14.38 -8.05 0.86
CA VAL A 10 -13.36 -7.00 0.67
C VAL A 10 -12.01 -7.53 1.13
N ILE A 11 -10.92 -7.25 0.41
CA ILE A 11 -9.55 -7.51 0.83
C ILE A 11 -8.76 -6.22 0.68
N VAL A 12 -7.93 -5.89 1.67
CA VAL A 12 -7.06 -4.71 1.62
C VAL A 12 -5.64 -5.14 1.32
N LEU A 13 -5.06 -4.55 0.28
CA LEU A 13 -3.69 -4.78 -0.16
C LEU A 13 -2.87 -3.51 0.07
N SER A 14 -1.74 -3.61 0.77
CA SER A 14 -0.69 -2.59 0.66
C SER A 14 0.19 -2.97 -0.53
N LEU A 15 0.27 -2.10 -1.53
CA LEU A 15 1.14 -2.26 -2.68
C LEU A 15 2.33 -1.31 -2.53
N GLY A 16 3.48 -1.87 -2.12
CA GLY A 16 4.71 -1.10 -1.95
C GLY A 16 5.07 -0.32 -3.21
N GLY A 17 5.37 0.97 -3.07
CA GLY A 17 5.65 1.81 -4.23
C GLY A 17 6.90 1.39 -5.02
N SER A 18 7.84 0.66 -4.40
CA SER A 18 8.98 0.04 -5.10
C SER A 18 8.59 -1.14 -5.99
N LEU A 19 7.38 -1.70 -5.83
CA LEU A 19 6.83 -2.69 -6.77
C LEU A 19 6.17 -2.00 -7.97
N ILE A 20 5.67 -0.77 -7.80
CA ILE A 20 5.08 0.05 -8.88
C ILE A 20 6.20 0.69 -9.70
N ILE A 21 7.07 1.46 -9.03
CA ILE A 21 8.15 2.21 -9.61
C ILE A 21 9.43 2.06 -8.75
N PRO A 22 10.20 0.98 -8.93
CA PRO A 22 11.49 0.82 -8.27
C PRO A 22 12.51 1.85 -8.75
N LYS A 23 12.68 1.99 -10.07
CA LYS A 23 13.43 3.06 -10.76
C LYS A 23 12.57 3.56 -11.91
N ASP A 24 12.23 2.64 -12.80
CA ASP A 24 11.23 2.80 -13.86
C ASP A 24 9.94 2.04 -13.51
N ILE A 25 8.84 2.31 -14.21
CA ILE A 25 7.57 1.61 -13.98
C ILE A 25 7.74 0.11 -14.25
N ASN A 26 7.39 -0.73 -13.28
CA ASN A 26 7.53 -2.18 -13.38
C ASN A 26 6.35 -2.82 -14.14
N ILE A 27 6.25 -2.55 -15.44
CA ILE A 27 5.14 -3.00 -16.29
C ILE A 27 4.92 -4.52 -16.22
N LYS A 28 6.00 -5.31 -16.15
CA LYS A 28 5.91 -6.78 -16.08
C LYS A 28 5.15 -7.20 -14.82
N PHE A 29 5.56 -6.72 -13.65
CA PHE A 29 4.88 -7.01 -12.39
C PHE A 29 3.44 -6.53 -12.40
N LEU A 30 3.18 -5.29 -12.85
CA LEU A 30 1.84 -4.71 -12.82
C LEU A 30 0.85 -5.45 -13.73
N ARG A 31 1.30 -5.99 -14.88
CA ARG A 31 0.47 -6.84 -15.75
C ARG A 31 0.08 -8.15 -15.06
N GLU A 32 1.02 -8.80 -14.36
CA GLU A 32 0.73 -10.01 -13.60
C GLU A 32 -0.18 -9.72 -12.41
N PHE A 33 0.05 -8.60 -11.71
CA PHE A 33 -0.81 -8.14 -10.63
C PHE A 33 -2.25 -7.92 -11.10
N ARG A 34 -2.46 -7.25 -12.23
CA ARG A 34 -3.77 -7.10 -12.88
C ARG A 34 -4.45 -8.45 -13.16
N LYS A 35 -3.72 -9.41 -13.73
CA LYS A 35 -4.27 -10.76 -13.99
C LYS A 35 -4.76 -11.43 -12.71
N VAL A 36 -3.98 -11.34 -11.63
CA VAL A 36 -4.35 -11.91 -10.33
C VAL A 36 -5.60 -11.25 -9.77
N LEU A 37 -5.68 -9.92 -9.76
CA LEU A 37 -6.86 -9.20 -9.28
C LEU A 37 -8.11 -9.57 -10.08
N ASN A 38 -8.05 -9.46 -11.41
CA ASN A 38 -9.20 -9.70 -12.30
C ASN A 38 -9.71 -11.14 -12.22
N LYS A 39 -8.81 -12.13 -12.04
CA LYS A 39 -9.22 -13.53 -11.84
C LYS A 39 -10.06 -13.72 -10.57
N ASN A 40 -9.95 -12.83 -9.60
CA ASN A 40 -10.52 -12.96 -8.27
C ASN A 40 -11.70 -12.00 -7.98
N THR A 41 -12.01 -11.06 -8.88
CA THR A 41 -13.10 -10.06 -8.69
C THR A 41 -14.49 -10.68 -8.59
N LYS A 42 -14.71 -11.91 -9.07
CA LYS A 42 -15.98 -12.64 -8.87
C LYS A 42 -16.26 -12.96 -7.40
N LYS A 43 -15.21 -13.15 -6.59
CA LYS A 43 -15.30 -13.53 -5.16
C LYS A 43 -14.95 -12.39 -4.22
N TYR A 44 -14.07 -11.49 -4.66
CA TYR A 44 -13.49 -10.45 -3.82
C TYR A 44 -13.67 -9.06 -4.41
N LYS A 45 -13.71 -8.06 -3.53
CA LYS A 45 -13.40 -6.67 -3.88
C LYS A 45 -12.05 -6.32 -3.30
N PHE A 46 -11.27 -5.51 -3.98
CA PHE A 46 -9.94 -5.13 -3.54
C PHE A 46 -9.85 -3.63 -3.29
N VAL A 47 -9.31 -3.26 -2.13
CA VAL A 47 -8.80 -1.92 -1.87
C VAL A 47 -7.28 -2.01 -1.93
N VAL A 48 -6.67 -1.28 -2.85
CA VAL A 48 -5.21 -1.31 -3.06
C VAL A 48 -4.62 0.04 -2.69
N VAL A 49 -3.87 0.07 -1.59
CA VAL A 49 -3.18 1.27 -1.11
C VAL A 49 -1.79 1.32 -1.73
N CYS A 50 -1.54 2.33 -2.56
CA CYS A 50 -0.29 2.46 -3.30
C CYS A 50 0.75 3.25 -2.49
N GLY A 51 1.96 2.71 -2.36
CA GLY A 51 3.11 3.42 -1.81
C GLY A 51 3.73 4.42 -2.80
N GLY A 52 4.60 5.31 -2.31
CA GLY A 52 5.17 6.42 -3.10
C GLY A 52 6.39 6.08 -3.98
N GLY A 53 7.09 4.97 -3.72
CA GLY A 53 8.13 4.45 -4.62
C GLY A 53 9.39 5.33 -4.75
N SER A 54 10.11 5.19 -5.86
CA SER A 54 11.29 6.03 -6.15
C SER A 54 10.91 7.51 -6.27
N THR A 55 9.77 7.80 -6.88
CA THR A 55 9.25 9.17 -7.03
C THR A 55 9.16 9.87 -5.67
N ALA A 56 8.55 9.25 -4.66
CA ALA A 56 8.50 9.85 -3.33
C ALA A 56 9.90 10.14 -2.77
N ARG A 57 10.83 9.18 -2.89
CA ARG A 57 12.21 9.32 -2.38
C ARG A 57 12.97 10.43 -3.08
N GLU A 58 12.79 10.58 -4.39
CA GLU A 58 13.45 11.59 -5.20
C GLU A 58 12.97 13.00 -4.83
N TYR A 59 11.66 13.23 -4.77
CA TYR A 59 11.10 14.54 -4.41
C TYR A 59 11.37 14.90 -2.94
N ILE A 60 11.23 13.95 -2.01
CA ILE A 60 11.55 14.14 -0.59
C ILE A 60 13.05 14.43 -0.42
N GLY A 61 13.90 13.68 -1.11
CA GLY A 61 15.36 13.83 -1.06
C GLY A 61 15.86 15.13 -1.69
N GLY A 62 15.15 15.67 -2.69
CA GLY A 62 15.37 17.02 -3.19
C GLY A 62 15.14 18.06 -2.10
N LEU A 63 13.99 18.00 -1.43
CA LEU A 63 13.65 18.95 -0.36
C LEU A 63 14.55 18.83 0.89
N GLU A 64 15.12 17.65 1.12
CA GLU A 64 16.08 17.42 2.22
C GLU A 64 17.29 18.37 2.12
N LYS A 65 17.76 18.63 0.91
CA LYS A 65 18.94 19.46 0.61
C LYS A 65 18.73 20.96 0.82
N GLU A 66 17.48 21.38 0.98
CA GLU A 66 17.13 22.80 1.10
C GLU A 66 17.01 23.25 2.57
N ASN A 67 17.36 24.50 2.86
CA ASN A 67 17.22 25.06 4.20
C ASN A 67 15.90 25.83 4.36
N ILE A 68 14.79 25.10 4.49
CA ILE A 68 13.44 25.68 4.62
C ILE A 68 12.79 25.35 5.96
N LYS A 69 11.92 26.26 6.44
CA LYS A 69 11.06 26.01 7.59
C LYS A 69 10.05 24.90 7.28
N ASN A 70 9.60 24.16 8.29
CA ASN A 70 8.58 23.09 8.16
C ASN A 70 8.93 22.00 7.14
N LYS A 71 10.22 21.76 6.87
CA LYS A 71 10.70 20.80 5.86
C LYS A 71 10.01 19.44 5.92
N THR A 72 9.94 18.83 7.11
CA THR A 72 9.31 17.51 7.31
C THR A 72 7.83 17.49 6.94
N PHE A 73 7.10 18.57 7.20
CA PHE A 73 5.69 18.68 6.81
C PHE A 73 5.55 18.70 5.28
N HIS A 74 6.36 19.52 4.61
CA HIS A 74 6.37 19.61 3.15
C HIS A 74 6.81 18.29 2.49
N GLN A 75 7.81 17.60 3.04
CA GLN A 75 8.19 16.25 2.62
C GLN A 75 7.03 15.26 2.75
N GLY A 76 6.28 15.32 3.86
CA GLY A 76 5.08 14.51 4.05
C GLY A 76 4.03 14.76 2.97
N LEU A 77 3.78 16.03 2.61
CA LEU A 77 2.86 16.39 1.52
C LEU A 77 3.30 15.85 0.16
N LEU A 78 4.61 15.88 -0.15
CA LEU A 78 5.17 15.28 -1.37
C LEU A 78 5.01 13.76 -1.36
N GLY A 79 5.26 13.11 -0.22
CA GLY A 79 5.02 11.67 -0.05
C GLY A 79 3.55 11.30 -0.29
N ILE A 80 2.61 12.06 0.26
CA ILE A 80 1.17 11.85 0.03
C ILE A 80 0.83 12.05 -1.45
N SER A 81 1.33 13.12 -2.05
CA SER A 81 1.06 13.45 -3.46
C SER A 81 1.54 12.34 -4.40
N THR A 82 2.72 11.77 -4.14
CA THR A 82 3.28 10.67 -4.94
C THR A 82 2.53 9.35 -4.72
N THR A 83 2.07 9.03 -3.50
CA THR A 83 1.18 7.86 -3.29
C THR A 83 -0.12 7.97 -4.09
N ARG A 84 -0.70 9.18 -4.14
CA ARG A 84 -1.92 9.48 -4.89
C ARG A 84 -1.69 9.46 -6.40
N LEU A 85 -0.54 9.96 -6.87
CA LEU A 85 -0.12 9.83 -8.26
C LEU A 85 -0.05 8.36 -8.67
N ASN A 86 0.63 7.53 -7.89
CA ASN A 86 0.74 6.09 -8.16
C ASN A 86 -0.63 5.41 -8.13
N ALA A 87 -1.52 5.78 -7.20
CA ALA A 87 -2.87 5.24 -7.17
C ALA A 87 -3.68 5.61 -8.43
N ARG A 88 -3.61 6.86 -8.90
CA ARG A 88 -4.25 7.28 -10.16
C ARG A 88 -3.71 6.51 -11.35
N PHE A 89 -2.38 6.42 -11.45
CA PHE A 89 -1.73 5.63 -12.48
C PHE A 89 -2.23 4.17 -12.47
N MET A 90 -2.32 3.54 -11.28
CA MET A 90 -2.80 2.17 -11.16
C MET A 90 -4.26 2.00 -11.55
N THR A 91 -5.14 2.95 -11.19
CA THR A 91 -6.54 2.97 -11.65
C THR A 91 -6.60 2.91 -13.18
N TYR A 92 -5.90 3.81 -13.87
CA TYR A 92 -5.91 3.88 -15.33
C TYR A 92 -5.23 2.70 -15.99
N PHE A 93 -4.09 2.25 -15.45
CA PHE A 93 -3.32 1.12 -15.98
C PHE A 93 -4.11 -0.20 -15.93
N LEU A 94 -5.01 -0.34 -14.95
CA LEU A 94 -5.89 -1.51 -14.84
C LEU A 94 -7.18 -1.39 -15.66
N GLY A 95 -7.42 -0.22 -16.29
CA GLY A 95 -8.58 0.03 -17.13
C GLY A 95 -9.85 0.33 -16.34
N GLU A 96 -9.72 0.71 -15.07
CA GLU A 96 -10.86 1.16 -14.28
C GLU A 96 -11.19 2.60 -14.67
N ASP A 97 -12.36 2.82 -15.27
CA ASP A 97 -12.88 4.15 -15.54
C ASP A 97 -13.64 4.66 -14.31
N THR A 98 -12.90 5.31 -13.42
CA THR A 98 -13.51 6.01 -12.30
C THR A 98 -13.74 7.47 -12.70
N ASN A 99 -14.96 7.81 -13.13
CA ASN A 99 -15.40 9.20 -13.33
C ASN A 99 -15.17 10.10 -12.08
N LYS A 100 -14.87 9.51 -10.92
CA LYS A 100 -14.60 10.19 -9.63
C LYS A 100 -13.11 10.25 -9.25
N GLY A 101 -12.20 9.73 -10.07
CA GLY A 101 -10.77 9.66 -9.73
C GLY A 101 -10.47 8.64 -8.62
N ILE A 102 -9.59 9.01 -7.68
CA ILE A 102 -9.21 8.17 -6.54
C ILE A 102 -9.82 8.73 -5.24
N PRO A 103 -10.12 7.88 -4.24
CA PRO A 103 -10.64 8.37 -2.98
C PRO A 103 -9.53 8.97 -2.13
N HIS A 104 -9.86 10.01 -1.38
CA HIS A 104 -8.98 10.76 -0.49
C HIS A 104 -9.31 10.56 0.98
N ASP A 105 -10.38 9.85 1.33
CA ASP A 105 -10.70 9.41 2.69
C ASP A 105 -11.34 8.01 2.75
N MET A 106 -11.55 7.47 3.96
CA MET A 106 -12.11 6.12 4.15
C MET A 106 -13.60 6.00 3.74
N GLY A 107 -14.37 7.09 3.86
CA GLY A 107 -15.77 7.14 3.46
C GLY A 107 -15.94 7.09 1.95
N GLU A 108 -15.06 7.77 1.21
CA GLU A 108 -14.99 7.69 -0.24
C GLU A 108 -14.58 6.28 -0.70
N VAL A 109 -13.58 5.64 -0.06
CA VAL A 109 -13.23 4.23 -0.34
C VAL A 109 -14.47 3.33 -0.18
N LYS A 110 -15.19 3.46 0.93
CA LYS A 110 -16.42 2.69 1.19
C LYS A 110 -17.49 2.95 0.15
N SER A 111 -17.65 4.19 -0.30
CA SER A 111 -18.63 4.57 -1.32
C SER A 111 -18.26 4.01 -2.70
N MET A 112 -16.99 4.09 -3.08
CA MET A 112 -16.49 3.52 -4.34
C MET A 112 -16.63 1.99 -4.38
N LEU A 113 -16.39 1.30 -3.26
CA LEU A 113 -16.60 -0.16 -3.17
C LEU A 113 -18.07 -0.60 -3.37
N ARG A 114 -19.04 0.31 -3.36
CA ARG A 114 -20.43 -0.03 -3.74
C ARG A 114 -20.58 -0.21 -5.26
N ILE A 115 -19.75 0.48 -6.03
CA ILE A 115 -19.82 0.56 -7.49
C ILE A 115 -18.75 -0.32 -8.13
N TYR A 116 -17.50 -0.21 -7.65
CA TYR A 116 -16.34 -0.86 -8.23
C TYR A 116 -15.93 -2.10 -7.44
N ASP A 117 -15.29 -3.04 -8.12
CA ASP A 117 -14.65 -4.20 -7.48
C ASP A 117 -13.18 -3.93 -7.12
N LEU A 118 -12.54 -2.97 -7.80
CA LEU A 118 -11.18 -2.53 -7.55
C LEU A 118 -11.19 -1.04 -7.19
N VAL A 119 -10.59 -0.69 -6.05
CA VAL A 119 -10.44 0.70 -5.62
C VAL A 119 -8.99 0.94 -5.27
N PHE A 120 -8.32 1.81 -6.03
CA PHE A 120 -6.94 2.23 -5.76
C PHE A 120 -6.94 3.54 -4.99
N CYS A 121 -6.13 3.64 -3.95
CA CYS A 121 -5.95 4.88 -3.21
C CYS A 121 -4.49 5.07 -2.78
N GLY A 122 -4.12 6.32 -2.54
CA GLY A 122 -2.88 6.67 -1.87
C GLY A 122 -3.12 6.89 -0.38
N ALA A 123 -2.37 7.81 0.22
CA ALA A 123 -2.66 8.28 1.56
C ALA A 123 -4.03 8.99 1.64
N LEU A 124 -4.82 8.61 2.65
CA LEU A 124 -6.20 9.07 2.89
C LEU A 124 -6.31 10.24 3.88
N ARG A 125 -5.18 10.71 4.41
CA ARG A 125 -5.11 11.93 5.23
C ARG A 125 -3.65 12.29 5.43
N TYR A 126 -3.40 13.56 5.68
CA TYR A 126 -2.14 13.94 6.29
C TYR A 126 -2.13 13.45 7.74
N ALA A 127 -1.14 12.64 8.07
CA ALA A 127 -0.80 12.30 9.43
C ALA A 127 0.72 12.15 9.49
N LYS A 128 1.31 12.68 10.57
CA LYS A 128 2.76 12.56 10.78
C LYS A 128 3.12 11.08 10.89
N ASP A 129 4.21 10.68 10.23
CA ASP A 129 4.73 9.31 10.23
C ASP A 129 3.76 8.24 9.67
N GLU A 130 2.77 8.66 8.87
CA GLU A 130 1.86 7.74 8.19
C GLU A 130 2.55 7.03 7.02
N THR A 131 2.32 5.73 6.88
CA THR A 131 2.82 4.91 5.77
C THR A 131 1.67 4.27 5.00
N SER A 132 1.92 3.81 3.78
CA SER A 132 0.94 3.05 3.00
C SER A 132 0.49 1.77 3.74
N ASP A 133 1.41 1.12 4.45
CA ASP A 133 1.12 -0.08 5.26
C ASP A 133 0.22 0.29 6.44
N GLY A 134 0.50 1.42 7.11
CA GLY A 134 -0.34 1.94 8.19
C GLY A 134 -1.75 2.31 7.72
N THR A 135 -1.86 2.99 6.57
CA THR A 135 -3.16 3.30 5.95
C THR A 135 -3.92 2.02 5.58
N SER A 136 -3.23 1.02 5.04
CA SER A 136 -3.81 -0.29 4.70
C SER A 136 -4.31 -1.04 5.93
N ALA A 137 -3.52 -1.09 7.00
CA ALA A 137 -3.92 -1.71 8.26
C ALA A 137 -5.16 -1.04 8.85
N LYS A 138 -5.23 0.29 8.81
CA LYS A 138 -6.41 1.06 9.27
C LYS A 138 -7.65 0.78 8.42
N LEU A 139 -7.52 0.68 7.10
CA LEU A 139 -8.62 0.30 6.21
C LEU A 139 -9.07 -1.15 6.46
N ALA A 140 -8.13 -2.07 6.65
CA ALA A 140 -8.45 -3.46 6.95
C ALA A 140 -9.21 -3.59 8.28
N ASN A 141 -8.80 -2.83 9.31
CA ASN A 141 -9.53 -2.73 10.56
C ASN A 141 -10.93 -2.12 10.37
N TYR A 142 -11.03 -1.01 9.61
CA TYR A 142 -12.30 -0.34 9.30
C TYR A 142 -13.31 -1.28 8.61
N PHE A 143 -12.84 -2.10 7.67
CA PHE A 143 -13.66 -3.09 6.96
C PHE A 143 -13.74 -4.46 7.65
N LYS A 144 -13.06 -4.64 8.79
CA LYS A 144 -12.92 -5.93 9.51
C LYS A 144 -12.51 -7.08 8.58
N THR A 145 -11.44 -6.89 7.82
CA THR A 145 -11.04 -7.83 6.78
C THR A 145 -9.56 -8.16 6.76
N THR A 146 -9.19 -9.11 5.89
CA THR A 146 -7.82 -9.54 5.65
C THR A 146 -6.99 -8.40 5.05
N PHE A 147 -5.86 -8.13 5.70
CA PHE A 147 -4.79 -7.27 5.21
C PHE A 147 -3.68 -8.12 4.60
N ILE A 148 -3.22 -7.76 3.40
CA ILE A 148 -2.08 -8.38 2.74
C ILE A 148 -1.07 -7.28 2.42
N ASN A 149 0.16 -7.42 2.91
CA ASN A 149 1.26 -6.53 2.55
C ASN A 149 2.05 -7.12 1.37
N LEU A 150 2.18 -6.38 0.28
CA LEU A 150 3.00 -6.75 -0.86
C LEU A 150 4.32 -5.99 -0.78
N THR A 151 5.37 -6.72 -0.43
CA THR A 151 6.73 -6.20 -0.24
C THR A 151 7.70 -6.82 -1.25
N ASP A 152 8.93 -6.30 -1.31
CA ASP A 152 9.99 -6.73 -2.21
C ASP A 152 10.88 -7.84 -1.62
N VAL A 153 10.40 -8.49 -0.57
CA VAL A 153 10.95 -9.71 0.04
C VAL A 153 9.87 -10.78 0.14
N LYS A 154 10.27 -12.03 0.39
CA LYS A 154 9.36 -13.18 0.48
C LYS A 154 8.32 -13.08 1.61
N GLY A 155 8.57 -12.24 2.61
CA GLY A 155 7.72 -12.01 3.77
C GLY A 155 8.56 -11.61 4.97
N LEU A 156 8.09 -11.94 6.17
CA LEU A 156 8.75 -11.55 7.41
C LEU A 156 10.03 -12.37 7.67
N TYR A 157 11.09 -11.67 8.06
CA TYR A 157 12.34 -12.26 8.56
C TYR A 157 12.66 -11.70 9.95
N ASN A 158 13.42 -12.46 10.74
CA ASN A 158 13.90 -11.99 12.06
C ASN A 158 14.85 -10.78 11.96
N LYS A 159 15.48 -10.57 10.81
CA LYS A 159 16.31 -9.41 10.46
C LYS A 159 16.30 -9.20 8.94
N ASN A 160 16.75 -8.04 8.48
CA ASN A 160 16.71 -7.68 7.06
C ASN A 160 17.50 -8.69 6.17
N PRO A 161 16.84 -9.46 5.31
CA PRO A 161 17.48 -10.51 4.51
C PRO A 161 18.39 -9.96 3.40
N LYS A 162 18.24 -8.67 3.03
CA LYS A 162 19.13 -8.00 2.08
C LYS A 162 20.46 -7.58 2.71
N LYS A 163 20.52 -7.49 4.05
CA LYS A 163 21.72 -7.10 4.80
C LYS A 163 22.40 -8.29 5.47
N TYR A 164 21.63 -9.27 5.93
CA TYR A 164 22.13 -10.40 6.72
C TYR A 164 21.84 -11.71 6.01
N LYS A 165 22.89 -12.43 5.60
CA LYS A 165 22.78 -13.73 4.90
C LYS A 165 22.15 -14.82 5.76
N ASP A 166 22.26 -14.71 7.08
CA ASP A 166 21.70 -15.65 8.06
C ASP A 166 20.30 -15.23 8.57
N ALA A 167 19.61 -14.35 7.84
CA ALA A 167 18.22 -13.99 8.12
C ALA A 167 17.31 -15.22 8.00
N LYS A 168 16.48 -15.44 9.02
CA LYS A 168 15.56 -16.58 9.11
C LYS A 168 14.14 -16.13 8.78
N PHE A 169 13.51 -16.84 7.84
CA PHE A 169 12.13 -16.59 7.43
C PHE A 169 11.15 -17.00 8.54
N ILE A 170 10.17 -16.14 8.81
CA ILE A 170 9.14 -16.34 9.82
C ILE A 170 7.81 -16.56 9.08
N LYS A 171 7.38 -17.82 9.01
CA LYS A 171 6.15 -18.20 8.29
C LYS A 171 4.87 -17.69 8.96
N LYS A 172 4.84 -17.67 10.29
CA LYS A 172 3.71 -17.23 11.11
C LYS A 172 4.22 -16.69 12.43
N ILE A 173 3.56 -15.63 12.93
CA ILE A 173 3.88 -15.01 14.21
C ILE A 173 2.59 -14.45 14.83
N SER A 174 2.54 -14.35 16.16
CA SER A 174 1.44 -13.65 16.84
C SER A 174 1.60 -12.14 16.72
N TRP A 175 0.52 -11.37 16.88
CA TRP A 175 0.63 -9.90 16.92
C TRP A 175 1.54 -9.43 18.06
N LYS A 176 1.45 -10.06 19.23
CA LYS A 176 2.27 -9.73 20.41
C LYS A 176 3.76 -9.88 20.11
N ASP A 177 4.15 -10.98 19.49
CA ASP A 177 5.56 -11.26 19.17
C ASP A 177 6.05 -10.39 18.01
N PHE A 178 5.19 -10.15 17.00
CA PHE A 178 5.50 -9.21 15.92
C PHE A 178 5.73 -7.80 16.45
N HIS A 179 4.84 -7.31 17.32
CA HIS A 179 4.96 -5.99 17.93
C HIS A 179 6.24 -5.88 18.76
N LYS A 180 6.54 -6.89 19.59
CA LYS A 180 7.79 -6.95 20.36
C LYS A 180 9.02 -6.89 19.45
N MET A 181 9.00 -7.63 18.33
CA MET A 181 10.09 -7.63 17.37
C MET A 181 10.25 -6.26 16.67
N ALA A 182 9.13 -5.63 16.30
CA ALA A 182 9.10 -4.33 15.65
C ALA A 182 9.57 -3.18 16.54
N THR A 183 9.27 -3.22 17.83
CA THR A 183 9.68 -2.18 18.78
C THR A 183 11.10 -2.37 19.30
N ALA A 184 11.56 -3.61 19.50
CA ALA A 184 12.90 -3.91 20.00
C ALA A 184 14.03 -3.44 19.06
N GLN A 185 13.77 -3.35 17.75
CA GLN A 185 14.77 -2.90 16.77
C GLN A 185 14.82 -1.38 16.59
N GLY A 186 14.02 -0.61 17.34
CA GLY A 186 13.80 0.81 17.16
C GLY A 186 13.10 1.08 15.83
N PHE A 187 11.86 1.57 15.87
CA PHE A 187 11.06 1.77 14.65
C PHE A 187 11.74 2.80 13.73
N LYS A 188 12.46 2.33 12.71
CA LYS A 188 12.91 3.11 11.55
C LYS A 188 12.42 2.40 10.29
N GLN A 189 11.77 3.14 9.40
CA GLN A 189 11.20 2.63 8.15
C GLN A 189 12.25 1.79 7.39
N GLY A 190 11.92 0.54 7.08
CA GLY A 190 12.80 -0.40 6.34
C GLY A 190 13.74 -1.31 7.17
N ARG A 191 13.69 -1.28 8.52
CA ARG A 191 14.46 -2.22 9.37
C ARG A 191 13.86 -3.64 9.41
N ILE A 192 12.54 -3.73 9.50
CA ILE A 192 11.78 -4.96 9.30
C ILE A 192 11.06 -4.84 7.96
N GLN A 193 11.25 -5.83 7.11
CA GLN A 193 10.48 -5.98 5.87
C GLN A 193 9.49 -7.12 6.11
N ALA A 194 8.20 -6.80 5.98
CA ALA A 194 7.08 -7.71 6.20
C ALA A 194 6.09 -7.55 5.05
#